data_AF-A0AAV7F5H0-F1
#
_entry.id   AF-A0AAV7F5H0-F1
#
_cell.length_a   1.000
_cell.length_b   1.000
_cell.length_c   1.000
_cell.angle_alpha   90.00
_cell.angle_beta   90.00
_cell.angle_gamma   90.00
#
_symmetry.space_group_name_H-M   'P 1'
#
loop_
_entity.id
_entity.type
_entity.pdbx_description
1 polymer ?
#
loop_
_entity_poly.entity_id
_entity_poly.type
_entity_poly.pdbx_seq_one_letter_code
_entity_poly.pdbx_strand_id
1 'polypeptide(L)'
;MFLPTTATFVRFFSKKRSPNLRLRKINPKVPPQEAMGIAKGLYGIIKDNGPITVSNTWNIAKDAGIDGLSSKNHMKIMLKWMRGRKLLKLFCTHVGSNKKFFHSVLPEEPPSAKSDLSSVPTIETAKASGR
;
A
#
# COMPACT_ATOMS: atom_id res chain seq x y z
N MET A 1 -21.43 -35.12 43.36
CA MET A 1 -20.31 -34.59 42.56
C MET A 1 -20.88 -33.64 41.52
N PHE A 2 -20.43 -32.39 41.53
CA PHE A 2 -20.83 -31.33 40.59
C PHE A 2 -20.10 -31.50 39.25
N LEU A 3 -20.79 -31.29 38.13
CA LEU A 3 -20.18 -30.77 36.91
C LEU A 3 -21.12 -29.72 36.29
N PRO A 4 -20.79 -28.41 36.37
CA PRO A 4 -21.53 -27.39 35.64
C PRO A 4 -21.08 -27.39 34.17
N THR A 5 -22.03 -27.59 33.26
CA THR A 5 -21.83 -27.41 31.81
C THR A 5 -21.66 -25.91 31.51
N THR A 6 -20.41 -25.46 31.39
CA THR A 6 -20.11 -24.09 30.98
C THR A 6 -20.34 -23.93 29.46
N ALA A 7 -21.54 -23.50 29.08
CA ALA A 7 -21.83 -23.11 27.71
C ALA A 7 -20.95 -21.92 27.31
N THR A 8 -19.98 -22.18 26.42
CA THR A 8 -19.02 -21.17 25.97
C THR A 8 -19.69 -20.26 24.93
N PHE A 9 -20.02 -19.02 25.32
CA PHE A 9 -20.55 -18.02 24.39
C PHE A 9 -19.46 -17.56 23.42
N VAL A 10 -19.49 -18.07 22.18
CA VAL A 10 -18.59 -17.63 21.10
C VAL A 10 -19.17 -16.38 20.44
N ARG A 11 -18.50 -15.23 20.56
CA ARG A 11 -18.90 -14.01 19.83
C ARG A 11 -18.57 -14.16 18.34
N PHE A 12 -19.59 -14.34 17.51
CA PHE A 12 -19.46 -14.41 16.06
C PHE A 12 -19.36 -13.01 15.43
N PHE A 13 -18.17 -12.40 15.48
CA PHE A 13 -17.91 -11.13 14.78
C PHE A 13 -17.57 -11.35 13.29
N SER A 14 -18.52 -11.86 12.51
CA SER A 14 -18.40 -11.93 11.04
C SER A 14 -19.14 -10.77 10.38
N LYS A 15 -18.64 -9.54 10.56
CA LYS A 15 -18.96 -8.46 9.60
C LYS A 15 -18.10 -8.68 8.35
N LYS A 16 -18.70 -9.21 7.28
CA LYS A 16 -18.12 -9.15 5.92
C LYS A 16 -17.90 -7.68 5.58
N ARG A 17 -16.69 -7.16 5.82
CA ARG A 17 -16.30 -5.80 5.40
C ARG A 17 -15.89 -5.87 3.94
N SER A 18 -16.54 -5.08 3.10
CA SER A 18 -16.12 -4.89 1.71
C SER A 18 -14.61 -4.56 1.67
N PRO A 19 -13.76 -5.40 1.04
CA PRO A 19 -12.31 -5.23 1.06
C PRO A 19 -11.89 -3.82 0.65
N ASN A 20 -12.62 -3.23 -0.29
CA ASN A 20 -12.36 -1.92 -0.88
C ASN A 20 -12.62 -0.72 0.06
N LEU A 21 -13.53 -0.84 1.04
CA LEU A 21 -13.97 0.32 1.85
C LEU A 21 -12.89 0.78 2.84
N ARG A 22 -12.18 -0.16 3.48
CA ARG A 22 -11.12 0.20 4.44
C ARG A 22 -9.80 0.55 3.78
N LEU A 23 -9.54 0.04 2.59
CA LEU A 23 -8.25 0.23 1.95
C LEU A 23 -8.12 1.60 1.27
N ARG A 24 -9.21 2.17 0.76
CA ARG A 24 -9.25 3.57 0.29
C ARG A 24 -9.02 4.61 1.38
N LYS A 25 -9.32 4.27 2.64
CA LYS A 25 -9.25 5.19 3.79
C LYS A 25 -7.89 5.19 4.50
N ILE A 26 -6.94 4.36 4.06
CA ILE A 26 -5.59 4.38 4.61
C ILE A 26 -4.90 5.60 4.05
N ASN A 27 -4.51 6.53 4.90
CA ASN A 27 -3.64 7.64 4.53
C ASN A 27 -2.24 7.34 5.08
N PRO A 28 -1.26 6.93 4.24
CA PRO A 28 0.13 6.94 4.63
C PRO A 28 0.40 8.42 4.90
N LYS A 29 0.93 8.76 6.07
CA LYS A 29 1.10 10.15 6.51
C LYS A 29 2.23 10.85 5.73
N VAL A 30 2.28 10.64 4.42
CA VAL A 30 3.24 11.14 3.44
C VAL A 30 2.47 11.82 2.31
N PRO A 31 3.04 12.87 1.70
CA PRO A 31 2.42 13.52 0.56
C PRO A 31 2.19 12.51 -0.59
N PRO A 32 1.14 12.68 -1.41
CA PRO A 32 0.78 11.70 -2.44
C PRO A 32 1.90 11.42 -3.46
N GLN A 33 2.73 12.41 -3.77
CA GLN A 33 3.84 12.28 -4.71
C GLN A 33 4.95 11.35 -4.17
N GLU A 34 5.38 11.58 -2.93
CA GLU A 34 6.37 10.74 -2.25
C GLU A 34 5.83 9.32 -2.03
N ALA A 35 4.55 9.20 -1.66
CA ALA A 35 3.89 7.91 -1.53
C ALA A 35 3.93 7.09 -2.83
N MET A 36 3.75 7.74 -3.98
CA MET A 36 3.86 7.09 -5.29
C MET A 36 5.30 6.67 -5.61
N GLY A 37 6.30 7.48 -5.24
CA GLY A 37 7.72 7.13 -5.39
C GLY A 37 8.08 5.86 -4.61
N ILE A 38 7.74 5.85 -3.31
CA ILE A 38 7.95 4.68 -2.43
C ILE A 38 7.19 3.46 -2.97
N ALA A 39 5.95 3.66 -3.44
CA ALA A 39 5.13 2.57 -3.99
C ALA A 39 5.75 1.95 -5.25
N LYS A 40 6.36 2.75 -6.14
CA LYS A 40 7.07 2.23 -7.32
C LYS A 40 8.27 1.37 -6.93
N GLY A 41 9.07 1.82 -5.96
CA GLY A 41 10.20 1.04 -5.44
C GLY A 41 9.76 -0.30 -4.84
N LEU A 42 8.73 -0.28 -3.99
CA LEU A 42 8.16 -1.50 -3.41
C LEU A 42 7.53 -2.42 -4.47
N TYR A 43 6.90 -1.86 -5.50
CA TYR A 43 6.31 -2.62 -6.59
C TYR A 43 7.39 -3.35 -7.40
N GLY A 44 8.50 -2.69 -7.73
CA GLY A 44 9.65 -3.30 -8.40
C GLY A 44 10.18 -4.51 -7.63
N ILE A 45 10.46 -4.34 -6.33
CA ILE A 45 10.95 -5.42 -5.47
C ILE A 45 10.02 -6.64 -5.48
N ILE A 46 8.71 -6.44 -5.38
CA ILE A 46 7.74 -7.54 -5.37
C ILE A 46 7.61 -8.15 -6.77
N LYS A 47 7.77 -7.37 -7.84
CA LYS A 47 7.76 -7.86 -9.22
C LYS A 47 8.96 -8.77 -9.49
N ASP A 48 10.15 -8.35 -9.07
CA ASP A 48 11.40 -9.07 -9.34
C ASP A 48 11.55 -10.34 -8.49
N ASN A 49 11.07 -10.32 -7.25
CA ASN A 49 11.16 -11.46 -6.33
C ASN A 49 9.92 -12.37 -6.36
N GLY A 50 8.83 -11.94 -6.98
CA GLY A 50 7.55 -12.65 -6.97
C GLY A 50 6.80 -12.57 -5.62
N PRO A 51 5.91 -13.53 -5.32
CA PRO A 51 5.12 -13.53 -4.10
C PRO A 51 5.99 -13.62 -2.83
N ILE A 52 6.08 -12.51 -2.11
CA ILE A 52 7.03 -12.36 -1.00
C ILE A 52 6.31 -12.03 0.32
N THR A 53 6.85 -12.50 1.45
CA THR A 53 6.30 -12.20 2.77
C THR A 53 6.67 -10.79 3.21
N VAL A 54 5.84 -10.17 4.06
CA VAL A 54 6.09 -8.81 4.58
C VAL A 54 7.47 -8.66 5.21
N SER A 55 7.94 -9.65 5.96
CA SER A 55 9.26 -9.59 6.59
C SER A 55 10.39 -9.63 5.57
N ASN A 56 10.27 -10.48 4.55
CA ASN A 56 11.30 -10.57 3.51
C ASN A 56 11.30 -9.31 2.62
N THR A 57 10.12 -8.76 2.29
CA THR A 57 10.01 -7.47 1.59
C THR A 57 10.75 -6.36 2.32
N TRP A 58 10.65 -6.29 3.66
CA TRP A 58 11.36 -5.28 4.44
C TRP A 58 12.88 -5.41 4.36
N ASN A 59 13.39 -6.65 4.40
CA ASN A 59 14.83 -6.88 4.34
C ASN A 59 15.38 -6.44 2.99
N ILE A 60 14.70 -6.81 1.89
CA ILE A 60 15.10 -6.41 0.53
C ILE A 60 14.91 -4.90 0.33
N ALA A 61 13.84 -4.30 0.84
CA ALA A 61 13.61 -2.86 0.74
C ALA A 61 14.64 -2.04 1.52
N LYS A 62 15.12 -2.56 2.64
CA LYS A 62 16.22 -1.95 3.41
C LYS A 62 17.53 -2.04 2.62
N ASP A 63 17.82 -3.21 2.04
CA ASP A 63 19.03 -3.45 1.24
C ASP A 63 19.05 -2.58 -0.04
N ALA A 64 17.90 -2.45 -0.71
CA ALA A 64 17.72 -1.62 -1.89
C ALA A 64 17.69 -0.11 -1.61
N GLY A 65 17.66 0.31 -0.34
CA GLY A 65 17.73 1.73 0.05
C GLY A 65 16.60 2.61 -0.51
N ILE A 66 15.33 2.20 -0.38
CA ILE A 66 14.21 3.00 -0.90
C ILE A 66 14.10 4.34 -0.15
N ASP A 67 14.23 5.44 -0.92
CA ASP A 67 14.07 6.81 -0.41
C ASP A 67 12.66 7.05 0.18
N GLY A 68 12.58 7.68 1.35
CA GLY A 68 11.32 7.92 2.09
C GLY A 68 10.80 6.76 2.95
N LEU A 69 11.43 5.58 2.91
CA LEU A 69 11.01 4.43 3.72
C LEU A 69 11.69 4.34 5.10
N SER A 70 11.15 5.07 6.08
CA SER A 70 11.77 5.18 7.42
C SER A 70 11.67 3.94 8.33
N SER A 71 10.62 3.12 8.24
CA SER A 71 10.42 2.00 9.19
C SER A 71 9.60 0.84 8.62
N LYS A 72 9.72 -0.34 9.26
CA LYS A 72 8.91 -1.52 8.91
C LYS A 72 7.41 -1.27 9.06
N ASN A 73 7.01 -0.44 10.03
CA ASN A 73 5.61 -0.06 10.18
C ASN A 73 5.16 0.88 9.05
N HIS A 74 6.00 1.84 8.67
CA HIS A 74 5.74 2.71 7.53
C HIS A 74 5.57 1.90 6.24
N MET A 75 6.45 0.92 5.99
CA MET A 75 6.31 -0.05 4.89
C MET A 75 4.97 -0.80 4.94
N LYS A 76 4.55 -1.30 6.09
CA LYS A 76 3.25 -1.99 6.22
C LYS A 76 2.07 -1.08 5.90
N ILE A 77 2.13 0.20 6.27
CA ILE A 77 1.11 1.19 5.91
C ILE A 77 1.10 1.39 4.40
N MET A 78 2.28 1.55 3.78
CA MET A 78 2.43 1.65 2.33
C MET A 78 1.88 0.43 1.59
N LEU A 79 2.20 -0.80 2.02
CA LEU A 79 1.66 -2.02 1.42
C LEU A 79 0.12 -2.10 1.51
N LYS A 80 -0.45 -1.67 2.65
CA LYS A 80 -1.91 -1.63 2.81
C LYS A 80 -2.55 -0.54 1.94
N TRP A 81 -1.89 0.59 1.77
CA TRP A 81 -2.31 1.68 0.88
C TRP A 81 -2.27 1.28 -0.58
N MET A 82 -1.18 0.64 -1.02
CA MET A 82 -1.02 0.08 -2.37
C MET A 82 -2.13 -0.93 -2.68
N ARG A 83 -2.45 -1.81 -1.72
CA ARG A 83 -3.56 -2.76 -1.84
C ARG A 83 -4.92 -2.08 -2.01
N GLY A 84 -5.12 -0.89 -1.43
CA GLY A 84 -6.34 -0.11 -1.62
C GLY A 84 -6.50 0.52 -2.98
N ARG A 85 -5.38 0.72 -3.67
CA ARG A 85 -5.30 1.18 -5.06
C ARG A 85 -5.19 0.02 -6.05
N LYS A 86 -5.39 -1.23 -5.62
CA LYS A 86 -5.27 -2.43 -6.45
C LYS A 86 -3.88 -2.70 -7.04
N LEU A 87 -2.83 -2.05 -6.54
CA LEU A 87 -1.45 -2.29 -6.99
C LEU A 87 -0.89 -3.66 -6.56
N LEU A 88 -1.37 -4.17 -5.43
CA LEU A 88 -0.91 -5.43 -4.82
C LEU A 88 -2.09 -6.32 -4.45
N LYS A 89 -1.86 -7.63 -4.51
CA LYS A 89 -2.77 -8.66 -4.02
C LYS A 89 -2.15 -9.39 -2.82
N LEU A 90 -2.95 -9.63 -1.80
CA LEU A 90 -2.53 -10.40 -0.61
C LEU A 90 -3.09 -11.81 -0.74
N PHE A 91 -2.20 -12.80 -0.72
CA PHE A 91 -2.53 -14.21 -0.70
C PHE A 91 -2.23 -14.81 0.66
N CYS A 92 -3.01 -15.82 1.03
CA CYS A 92 -2.75 -16.65 2.20
C CYS A 92 -2.50 -18.06 1.72
N THR A 93 -1.30 -18.58 1.98
CA THR A 93 -0.96 -19.99 1.74
C THR A 93 -1.04 -20.71 3.07
N HIS A 94 -1.86 -21.76 3.10
CA HIS A 94 -2.04 -22.59 4.28
C HIS A 94 -1.14 -23.82 4.17
N VAL A 95 -0.25 -24.03 5.14
CA VAL A 95 0.62 -25.20 5.21
C VAL A 95 0.43 -25.84 6.59
N GLY A 96 -0.31 -26.94 6.65
CA GLY A 96 -0.72 -27.53 7.92
C GLY A 96 -1.58 -26.56 8.74
N SER A 97 -1.25 -26.30 10.01
CA SER A 97 -1.95 -25.30 10.85
C SER A 97 -1.41 -23.86 10.69
N ASN A 98 -0.36 -23.67 9.89
CA ASN A 98 0.31 -22.38 9.76
C ASN A 98 -0.20 -21.58 8.56
N LYS A 99 -0.58 -20.32 8.79
CA LYS A 99 -0.99 -19.36 7.76
C LYS A 99 0.18 -18.46 7.40
N LYS A 100 0.63 -18.50 6.14
CA LYS A 100 1.63 -17.58 5.60
C LYS A 100 0.96 -16.60 4.65
N PHE A 101 1.32 -15.33 4.75
CA PHE A 101 0.77 -14.26 3.92
C PHE A 101 1.83 -13.73 2.97
N PHE A 102 1.47 -13.65 1.69
CA PHE A 102 2.34 -13.20 0.61
C PHE A 102 1.72 -12.03 -0.14
N HIS A 103 2.54 -11.05 -0.48
CA HIS A 103 2.18 -9.97 -1.39
C HIS A 103 2.66 -10.33 -2.79
N SER A 104 1.77 -10.27 -3.77
CA SER A 104 2.13 -10.29 -5.19
C SER A 104 1.74 -8.98 -5.84
N VAL A 105 2.42 -8.66 -6.94
CA VAL A 105 1.94 -7.66 -7.90
C VAL A 105 0.68 -8.17 -8.60
N LEU A 106 -0.25 -7.27 -8.87
CA LEU A 106 -1.34 -7.53 -9.80
C LEU A 106 -0.83 -7.25 -11.21
N PRO A 107 -1.10 -8.10 -12.22
CA PRO A 107 -0.91 -7.73 -13.61
C PRO A 107 -2.02 -6.74 -13.97
N GLU A 108 -1.83 -5.50 -13.55
CA GLU A 108 -2.62 -4.34 -13.97
C GLU A 108 -1.63 -3.44 -14.70
N GLU A 109 -1.91 -3.19 -15.98
CA GLU A 109 -1.24 -2.19 -16.80
C GLU A 109 -1.10 -0.91 -15.95
N PRO A 110 0.11 -0.34 -15.83
CA PRO A 110 0.35 0.76 -14.90
C PRO A 110 -0.69 1.85 -15.18
N PRO A 111 -1.46 2.32 -14.19
CA PRO A 111 -2.37 3.42 -14.41
C PRO A 111 -1.51 4.58 -14.88
N SER A 112 -1.64 4.90 -16.16
CA SER A 112 -1.05 6.05 -16.81
C SER A 112 -1.24 7.22 -15.86
N ALA A 113 -0.13 7.72 -15.31
CA ALA A 113 -0.12 9.03 -14.70
C ALA A 113 -0.65 9.98 -15.78
N LYS A 114 -1.89 10.45 -15.62
CA LYS A 114 -2.35 11.64 -16.33
C LYS A 114 -1.53 12.77 -15.74
N SER A 115 -0.37 12.95 -16.35
CA SER A 115 0.44 14.14 -16.29
C SER A 115 -0.34 15.24 -17.01
N ASP A 116 -1.17 15.97 -16.26
CA ASP A 116 -1.53 17.33 -16.68
C ASP A 116 -0.36 18.24 -16.28
N LEU A 117 0.74 18.08 -17.02
CA LEU A 117 1.71 19.16 -17.24
C LEU A 117 1.05 20.12 -18.24
N SER A 118 0.20 21.02 -17.75
CA SER A 118 -0.19 22.21 -18.50
C SER A 118 0.79 23.34 -18.18
N SER A 119 1.85 23.39 -18.98
CA SER A 119 2.56 24.58 -19.45
C SER A 119 2.69 25.82 -18.53
N VAL A 120 3.92 26.03 -18.05
CA VAL A 120 4.57 27.34 -17.74
C VAL A 120 4.76 28.14 -19.06
N PRO A 121 5.02 29.47 -19.15
CA PRO A 121 4.97 30.62 -18.20
C PRO A 121 4.17 31.84 -18.73
N THR A 122 3.91 32.85 -17.87
CA THR A 122 3.94 34.26 -18.33
C THR A 122 4.78 35.06 -17.34
N ILE A 123 5.95 35.51 -17.80
CA ILE A 123 6.80 36.49 -17.13
C ILE A 123 6.57 37.85 -17.85
N GLU A 124 6.72 38.94 -17.08
CA GLU A 124 7.14 40.31 -17.48
C GLU A 124 6.08 41.42 -17.61
N THR A 125 5.94 42.15 -16.50
CA THR A 125 6.28 43.58 -16.34
C THR A 125 6.41 44.45 -17.60
N ALA A 126 5.55 45.47 -17.75
CA ALA A 126 5.93 46.78 -18.28
C ALA A 126 4.92 47.88 -17.91
N LYS A 127 5.46 49.10 -17.76
CA LYS A 127 4.86 50.34 -17.24
C LYS A 127 4.42 51.25 -18.41
N ALA A 128 3.47 52.15 -18.11
CA ALA A 128 3.25 53.50 -18.67
C ALA A 128 2.38 53.74 -19.95
N SER A 129 1.43 54.67 -19.74
CA SER A 129 1.18 55.92 -20.53
C SER A 129 0.37 55.90 -21.83
N GLY A 130 -0.84 56.49 -21.75
CA GLY A 130 -1.22 57.65 -22.57
C GLY A 130 -2.04 57.41 -23.84
N ARG A 131 -3.32 57.83 -23.82
CA ARG A 131 -3.86 58.81 -24.77
C ARG A 131 -5.13 59.46 -24.22
#